data_AF-A0A8T5KQW9-F1
#
_entry.id   AF-A0A8T5KQW9-F1
#
_cell.length_a   1.000
_cell.length_b   1.000
_cell.length_c   1.000
_cell.angle_alpha   90.00
_cell.angle_beta   90.00
_cell.angle_gamma   90.00
#
_symmetry.space_group_name_H-M   'P 1'
#
loop_
_entity.id
_entity.type
_entity.pdbx_description
1 polymer ?
#
loop_
_entity_poly.entity_id
_entity_poly.type
_entity_poly.pdbx_seq_one_letter_code
_entity_poly.pdbx_strand_id
1 'polypeptide(L)'
;MSKKGVNWKTIAIIFIILFVLETSFFIWAYSLGSKELIRQEQAQLRKERCSIVVCEGYDAFLYDDELRVCDCYLNKEVAHTEFMNVEYSPPIKEYKE
;
A
#
# COMPACT_ATOMS: atom_id res chain seq x y z
N MET A 1 27.79 -53.70 -10.85
CA MET A 1 26.80 -52.83 -10.17
C MET A 1 26.36 -51.75 -11.15
N SER A 2 25.18 -51.88 -11.74
CA SER A 2 24.65 -50.87 -12.66
C SER A 2 24.22 -49.64 -11.85
N LYS A 3 25.02 -48.57 -11.89
CA LYS A 3 24.59 -47.25 -11.41
C LYS A 3 23.45 -46.81 -12.32
N LYS A 4 22.20 -47.04 -11.90
CA LYS A 4 21.04 -46.35 -12.46
C LYS A 4 21.23 -44.88 -12.14
N GLY A 5 21.94 -44.17 -13.01
CA GLY A 5 22.11 -42.72 -12.93
C GLY A 5 20.72 -42.10 -12.86
N VAL A 6 20.52 -41.19 -11.91
CA VAL A 6 19.26 -40.49 -11.74
C VAL A 6 18.84 -39.92 -13.11
N ASN A 7 17.61 -40.21 -13.53
CA ASN A 7 17.10 -39.71 -14.80
C ASN A 7 17.09 -38.19 -14.78
N TRP A 8 17.99 -37.56 -15.54
CA TRP A 8 18.11 -36.10 -15.67
C TRP A 8 16.77 -35.41 -15.94
N LYS A 9 15.91 -36.04 -16.74
CA LYS A 9 14.55 -35.56 -17.04
C LYS A 9 13.71 -35.40 -15.76
N THR A 10 13.82 -36.33 -14.82
CA THR A 10 13.10 -36.26 -13.55
C THR A 10 13.61 -35.12 -12.68
N ILE A 11 14.94 -34.93 -12.62
CA ILE A 11 15.55 -33.79 -11.89
C ILE A 11 15.07 -32.45 -12.46
N ALA A 12 15.06 -32.32 -13.79
CA ALA A 12 14.61 -31.10 -14.46
C ALA A 12 13.14 -30.76 -14.14
N ILE A 13 12.26 -31.75 -14.13
CA ILE A 13 10.84 -31.54 -13.80
C ILE A 13 10.69 -31.08 -12.34
N ILE A 14 11.43 -31.67 -11.41
CA ILE A 14 11.39 -31.28 -9.99
C ILE A 14 11.84 -29.82 -9.84
N PHE A 15 12.90 -29.40 -10.53
CA PHE A 15 13.35 -28.01 -10.50
C PHE A 15 12.32 -27.03 -11.02
N ILE A 16 11.63 -27.37 -12.12
CA ILE A 16 10.57 -26.50 -12.68
C ILE A 16 9.43 -26.34 -11.65
N ILE A 17 9.01 -27.43 -11.00
CA ILE A 17 7.95 -27.39 -9.99
C ILE A 17 8.38 -26.53 -8.79
N LEU A 18 9.59 -26.75 -8.29
CA LEU A 18 10.13 -25.96 -7.17
C LEU A 18 10.21 -24.47 -7.51
N PHE A 19 10.64 -24.14 -8.73
CA PHE A 19 10.72 -22.76 -9.19
C PHE A 19 9.35 -22.07 -9.26
N VAL A 20 8.32 -22.77 -9.75
CA VAL A 20 6.95 -22.24 -9.79
C VAL A 20 6.39 -22.02 -8.37
N LEU A 21 6.65 -22.95 -7.45
CA LEU A 21 6.22 -22.81 -6.05
C LEU A 21 6.93 -21.65 -5.35
N GLU A 22 8.24 -21.53 -5.54
CA GLU A 22 9.06 -20.45 -4.97
C GLU A 22 8.61 -19.08 -5.47
N THR A 23 8.44 -18.92 -6.79
CA THR A 23 7.98 -17.66 -7.39
C THR A 23 6.58 -17.28 -6.92
N SER A 24 5.67 -18.25 -6.81
CA SER A 24 4.31 -18.03 -6.28
C SER A 24 4.34 -17.58 -4.81
N PHE A 25 5.18 -18.21 -3.99
CA PHE A 25 5.38 -17.83 -2.60
C PHE A 25 5.97 -16.42 -2.48
N PHE A 26 6.94 -16.08 -3.32
CA PHE A 26 7.57 -14.76 -3.33
C PHE A 26 6.58 -13.66 -3.68
N ILE A 27 5.74 -13.88 -4.70
CA ILE A 27 4.67 -12.94 -5.07
C ILE A 27 3.69 -12.74 -3.91
N TRP A 28 3.31 -13.82 -3.23
CA TRP A 28 2.41 -13.75 -2.09
C TRP A 28 3.03 -12.98 -0.91
N ALA A 29 4.29 -13.27 -0.58
CA ALA A 29 5.02 -12.58 0.48
C ALA A 29 5.19 -11.09 0.18
N TYR A 30 5.52 -10.75 -1.07
CA TYR A 30 5.61 -9.36 -1.54
C TYR A 30 4.24 -8.66 -1.47
N SER A 31 3.15 -9.35 -1.82
CA SER A 31 1.79 -8.80 -1.70
C SER A 31 1.43 -8.46 -0.24
N LEU A 32 1.88 -9.26 0.72
CA LEU A 32 1.65 -8.95 2.14
C LEU A 32 2.45 -7.72 2.59
N GLY A 33 3.73 -7.63 2.24
CA GLY A 33 4.57 -6.48 2.61
C GLY A 33 4.12 -5.17 1.94
N SER A 34 3.73 -5.24 0.67
CA SER A 34 3.27 -4.05 -0.09
C SER A 34 1.93 -3.50 0.41
N LYS A 35 1.02 -4.33 0.92
CA LYS A 35 -0.27 -3.85 1.47
C LYS A 35 -0.09 -2.87 2.62
N GLU A 36 0.86 -3.13 3.52
CA GLU A 36 1.11 -2.24 4.66
C GLU A 36 1.78 -0.94 4.22
N LEU A 37 2.71 -1.01 3.27
CA LEU A 37 3.35 0.16 2.68
C LEU A 37 2.32 1.05 1.97
N ILE A 38 1.43 0.47 1.16
CA ILE A 38 0.35 1.19 0.47
C ILE A 38 -0.59 1.83 1.49
N ARG A 39 -0.92 1.13 2.59
CA ARG A 39 -1.78 1.68 3.65
C ARG A 39 -1.15 2.90 4.31
N GLN A 40 0.15 2.85 4.62
CA GLN A 40 0.88 3.99 5.20
C GLN A 40 0.98 5.16 4.24
N GLU A 41 1.31 4.91 2.97
CA GLU A 41 1.39 5.96 1.95
C GLU A 41 0.04 6.66 1.76
N GLN A 42 -1.05 5.89 1.69
CA GLN A 42 -2.40 6.45 1.61
C GLN A 42 -2.80 7.25 2.85
N ALA A 43 -2.35 6.86 4.05
CA ALA A 43 -2.62 7.62 5.27
C ALA A 43 -1.90 8.98 5.24
N GLN A 44 -0.65 9.03 4.77
CA GLN A 44 0.09 10.27 4.60
C GLN A 44 -0.59 11.19 3.57
N LEU A 45 -0.98 10.66 2.41
CA LEU A 45 -1.67 11.44 1.37
C LEU A 45 -2.99 12.05 1.86
N ARG A 46 -3.75 11.32 2.69
CA ARG A 46 -4.99 11.86 3.28
C ARG A 46 -4.72 12.98 4.29
N LYS A 47 -3.65 12.86 5.09
CA LYS A 47 -3.22 13.94 6.00
C LYS A 47 -2.78 15.19 5.26
N GLU A 48 -1.97 15.04 4.21
CA GLU A 48 -1.55 16.16 3.35
C GLU A 48 -2.75 16.84 2.69
N ARG A 49 -3.73 16.08 2.21
CA ARG A 49 -4.96 16.65 1.66
C ARG A 49 -5.74 17.42 2.71
N CYS A 50 -5.87 16.88 3.91
CA CYS A 50 -6.59 17.54 5.00
C CYS A 50 -5.96 18.91 5.31
N SER A 51 -4.63 18.99 5.35
CA SER A 51 -3.94 20.24 5.63
C SER A 51 -3.93 21.23 4.47
N ILE A 52 -3.68 20.77 3.24
CA ILE A 52 -3.42 21.65 2.09
C ILE A 52 -4.70 22.01 1.33
N VAL A 53 -5.67 21.10 1.25
CA VAL A 53 -6.85 21.26 0.39
C VAL A 53 -8.09 21.63 1.21
N VAL A 54 -8.31 20.94 2.33
CA VAL A 54 -9.54 21.12 3.14
C VAL A 54 -9.37 22.26 4.15
N CYS A 55 -8.27 22.26 4.89
CA CYS A 55 -7.98 23.26 5.90
C CYS A 55 -7.06 24.38 5.41
N GLU A 56 -7.07 24.68 4.10
CA GLU A 56 -6.34 25.82 3.56
C GLU A 56 -6.85 27.13 4.19
N GLY A 57 -5.96 27.87 4.85
CA GLY A 57 -6.31 29.15 5.50
C GLY A 57 -6.87 29.04 6.93
N TYR A 58 -6.85 27.85 7.54
CA TYR A 58 -7.20 27.65 8.95
C TYR A 58 -5.94 27.67 9.85
N ASP A 59 -6.11 27.90 11.15
CA ASP A 59 -5.00 27.99 12.11
C ASP A 59 -4.37 26.62 12.39
N ALA A 60 -5.20 25.57 12.41
CA ALA A 60 -4.79 24.20 12.65
C ALA A 60 -5.77 23.21 12.01
N PHE A 61 -5.32 21.96 11.88
CA PHE A 61 -6.12 20.85 11.39
C PHE A 61 -5.90 19.60 12.23
N LEU A 62 -6.90 18.73 12.31
CA LEU A 62 -6.81 17.39 12.89
C LEU A 62 -7.40 16.40 11.89
N TYR A 63 -6.63 15.38 11.54
CA TYR A 63 -7.11 14.29 10.70
C TYR A 63 -7.24 13.00 11.51
N ASP A 64 -8.46 12.48 11.61
CA ASP A 64 -8.78 11.21 12.24
C ASP A 64 -8.68 10.08 11.19
N ASP A 65 -7.68 9.21 11.34
CA ASP A 65 -7.43 8.08 10.42
C ASP A 65 -8.52 7.00 10.51
N GLU A 66 -9.19 6.84 11.65
CA GLU A 66 -10.19 5.79 11.90
C GLU A 66 -11.55 6.19 11.34
N LEU A 67 -11.98 7.42 11.65
CA LEU A 67 -13.26 7.97 11.19
C LEU A 67 -13.16 8.60 9.79
N ARG A 68 -11.93 8.80 9.30
CA ARG A 68 -11.62 9.50 8.03
C ARG A 68 -12.23 10.90 7.99
N VAL A 69 -12.05 11.63 9.08
CA VAL A 69 -12.59 12.98 9.25
C VAL A 69 -11.44 13.98 9.31
N CYS A 70 -11.59 15.08 8.60
CA CYS A 70 -10.70 16.22 8.64
C CYS A 70 -11.41 17.38 9.35
N ASP A 71 -10.92 17.77 10.51
CA ASP A 71 -11.42 18.90 11.29
C ASP A 71 -10.45 20.09 11.17
N CYS A 72 -10.97 21.23 10.72
CA CYS A 72 -10.24 22.48 10.60
C CYS A 72 -10.60 23.42 11.75
N TYR A 73 -9.59 24.03 12.35
CA TYR A 73 -9.73 24.89 13.51
C TYR A 73 -9.43 26.34 13.17
N LEU A 74 -10.30 27.23 13.63
CA LEU A 74 -10.10 28.68 13.60
C LEU A 74 -10.37 29.23 14.99
N ASN A 75 -9.45 30.03 15.54
CA ASN A 75 -9.59 30.57 16.91
C ASN A 75 -9.81 29.49 18.00
N LYS A 76 -9.22 28.30 17.81
CA LYS A 76 -9.35 27.12 18.71
C LYS A 76 -10.73 26.45 18.72
N GLU A 77 -11.62 26.79 17.80
CA GLU A 77 -12.91 26.13 17.61
C GLU A 77 -12.93 25.37 16.29
N VAL A 78 -13.69 24.27 16.23
CA VAL A 78 -13.91 23.53 14.98
C VAL A 78 -14.77 24.40 14.08
N ALA A 79 -14.17 24.89 13.00
CA ALA A 79 -14.82 25.77 12.05
C ALA A 79 -15.33 25.01 10.81
N HIS A 80 -14.68 23.90 10.45
CA HIS A 80 -15.08 23.06 9.34
C HIS A 80 -14.75 21.59 9.59
N THR A 81 -15.62 20.69 9.16
CA THR A 81 -15.45 19.23 9.27
C THR A 81 -15.83 18.58 7.95
N GLU A 82 -14.92 17.83 7.35
CA GLU A 82 -15.14 17.11 6.09
C GLU A 82 -14.83 15.60 6.21
N PHE A 83 -15.73 14.76 5.70
CA PHE A 83 -15.54 13.31 5.61
C PHE A 83 -14.77 12.94 4.35
N MET A 84 -13.59 12.35 4.53
CA MET A 84 -12.77 11.85 3.44
C MET A 84 -13.19 10.41 3.08
N ASN A 85 -14.19 10.28 2.19
CA ASN A 85 -14.64 8.98 1.70
C ASN A 85 -13.55 8.23 0.90
N VAL A 86 -13.65 6.91 0.93
CA VAL A 86 -12.62 5.91 0.55
C VAL A 86 -12.33 5.81 -0.94
N GLU A 87 -13.04 6.53 -1.79
CA GLU A 87 -12.90 6.41 -3.24
C GLU A 87 -11.84 7.39 -3.76
N TYR A 88 -10.65 7.33 -3.18
CA TYR A 88 -9.49 8.01 -3.70
C TYR A 88 -8.42 6.99 -4.08
N SER A 89 -8.51 6.50 -5.31
CA SER A 89 -7.37 5.91 -6.01
C SER A 89 -6.29 6.99 -6.11
N PRO A 90 -5.07 6.79 -5.57
CA PRO A 90 -4.00 7.72 -5.83
C PRO A 90 -3.79 7.80 -7.36
N PRO A 91 -3.53 8.99 -7.93
CA PRO A 91 -3.01 9.03 -9.29
C PRO A 91 -1.73 8.21 -9.28
N ILE A 92 -1.66 7.20 -10.14
CA ILE A 92 -0.44 6.45 -10.41
C ILE A 92 0.59 7.51 -10.75
N LYS A 93 1.54 7.79 -9.84
CA LYS A 93 2.67 8.62 -10.17
C LYS A 93 3.43 7.81 -11.21
N GLU A 94 3.24 8.15 -12.49
CA GLU A 94 4.15 7.73 -13.55
C GLU A 94 5.53 8.23 -13.14
N TYR A 95 6.34 7.32 -12.60
CA TYR A 95 7.77 7.53 -12.51
C TYR A 95 8.27 7.62 -13.95
N LYS A 96 8.39 8.85 -14.46
CA LYS A 96 9.18 9.13 -15.65
C LYS A 96 10.65 8.96 -15.27
N GLU A 97 11.27 7.95 -15.87
CA GLU A 97 12.71 7.71 -15.89
C GLU A 97 13.52 8.95 -16.30
#